data_AF-A0A4Q3DLN2-F1
#
_entry.id   AF-A0A4Q3DLN2-F1
#
_cell.length_a   1.000
_cell.length_b   1.000
_cell.length_c   1.000
_cell.angle_alpha   90.00
_cell.angle_beta   90.00
_cell.angle_gamma   90.00
#
_symmetry.space_group_name_H-M   'P 1'
#
loop_
_entity.id
_entity.type
_entity.pdbx_description
1 polymer ?
#
loop_
_entity_poly.entity_id
_entity_poly.type
_entity_poly.pdbx_seq_one_letter_code
_entity_poly.pdbx_strand_id
1 'polypeptide(L)'
;IDYGIMEKAENVYVLPSEFGWSDLGTWASIYQLAEKDAEGNAAIPSEKVILYDSANCMVNVPEEKLVIIQGLNDYIVVEANNTLLICPRSQEQNVKKVVADVKQKFGTVYI
;
A
#
# COMPACT_ATOMS: atom_id res chain seq x y z
N ILE A 1 23.24 5.57 4.27
CA ILE A 1 24.09 6.49 3.48
C ILE A 1 23.96 7.92 4.01
N ASP A 2 22.75 8.36 4.35
CA ASP A 2 22.47 9.71 4.86
C ASP A 2 23.31 10.07 6.10
N TYR A 3 23.20 9.28 7.18
CA TYR A 3 23.93 9.52 8.44
C TYR A 3 25.45 9.27 8.35
N GLY A 4 25.86 8.34 7.48
CA GLY A 4 27.25 7.88 7.40
C GLY A 4 28.13 8.75 6.51
N ILE A 5 27.54 9.35 5.48
CA ILE A 5 28.25 10.02 4.40
C ILE A 5 27.62 11.40 4.12
N MET A 6 26.32 11.48 3.84
CA MET A 6 25.72 12.74 3.35
C MET A 6 25.73 13.85 4.40
N GLU A 7 25.46 13.55 5.67
CA GLU A 7 25.49 14.54 6.76
C GLU A 7 26.90 15.09 7.05
N LYS A 8 27.94 14.36 6.67
CA LYS A 8 29.34 14.71 6.95
C LYS A 8 30.07 15.29 5.74
N ALA A 9 29.42 15.30 4.57
CA ALA A 9 29.99 15.78 3.33
C ALA A 9 29.78 17.29 3.21
N GLU A 10 30.86 18.05 3.00
CA GLU A 10 30.81 19.51 2.86
C GLU A 10 30.42 19.95 1.43
N ASN A 11 30.36 19.02 0.49
CA ASN A 11 30.19 19.27 -0.95
C ASN A 11 28.87 18.75 -1.50
N VAL A 12 27.77 18.95 -0.76
CA VAL A 12 26.42 18.54 -1.16
C VAL A 12 25.71 19.70 -1.86
N TYR A 13 25.09 19.41 -3.01
CA TYR A 13 24.25 20.35 -3.76
C TYR A 13 22.87 19.72 -3.98
N VAL A 14 21.82 20.53 -3.93
CA VAL A 14 20.42 20.10 -4.12
C VAL A 14 19.85 20.78 -5.35
N LEU A 15 19.24 20.01 -6.26
CA LEU A 15 18.48 20.54 -7.39
C LEU A 15 16.98 20.38 -7.08
N PRO A 16 16.22 21.48 -6.93
CA PRO A 16 14.77 21.39 -6.77
C PRO A 16 14.14 20.84 -8.05
N SER A 17 13.15 19.97 -7.88
CA SER A 17 12.38 19.37 -8.97
C SER A 17 10.90 19.71 -8.85
N GLU A 18 10.25 19.96 -9.99
CA GLU A 18 8.82 20.26 -10.09
C GLU A 18 7.97 19.02 -10.43
N PHE A 19 8.57 17.84 -10.65
CA PHE A 19 7.82 16.61 -10.82
C PHE A 19 7.45 15.99 -9.46
N GLY A 20 6.22 15.47 -9.36
CA GLY A 20 5.79 14.72 -8.18
C GLY A 20 6.62 13.44 -8.05
N TRP A 21 7.38 13.33 -6.97
CA TRP A 21 8.10 12.12 -6.60
C TRP A 21 7.58 11.64 -5.25
N SER A 22 7.23 10.36 -5.17
CA SER A 22 6.88 9.68 -3.93
C SER A 22 7.79 8.49 -3.78
N ASP A 23 8.31 8.27 -2.58
CA ASP A 23 8.82 6.97 -2.16
C ASP A 23 7.67 5.96 -2.33
N LEU A 24 7.64 5.24 -3.45
CA LEU A 24 6.67 4.18 -3.74
C LEU A 24 6.95 3.00 -2.80
N GLY A 25 6.62 3.17 -1.53
CA GLY A 25 6.85 2.19 -0.48
C GLY A 25 5.74 2.13 0.55
N THR A 26 4.69 2.95 0.39
CA THR A 26 3.50 2.94 1.26
C THR A 26 2.22 2.79 0.45
N TRP A 27 1.27 2.02 0.98
CA TRP A 27 -0.08 1.91 0.47
C TRP A 27 -0.80 3.25 0.47
N ALA A 28 -0.46 4.15 1.40
CA ALA A 28 -0.93 5.52 1.41
C ALA A 28 -0.54 6.30 0.15
N SER A 29 0.72 6.20 -0.29
CA SER A 29 1.18 6.83 -1.54
C SER A 29 0.45 6.27 -2.76
N ILE A 30 0.29 4.94 -2.83
CA ILE A 30 -0.43 4.29 -3.93
C ILE A 30 -1.88 4.76 -3.95
N TYR A 31 -2.56 4.77 -2.80
CA TYR A 31 -3.92 5.25 -2.67
C TYR A 31 -4.08 6.71 -3.12
N GLN A 32 -3.12 7.59 -2.80
CA GLN A 32 -3.17 8.99 -3.23
C GLN A 32 -3.12 9.13 -4.75
N LEU A 33 -2.26 8.36 -5.42
CA LEU A 33 -2.05 8.41 -6.87
C LEU A 33 -3.10 7.63 -7.66
N ALA A 34 -3.72 6.62 -7.06
CA ALA A 34 -4.72 5.80 -7.72
C ALA A 34 -6.01 6.59 -8.02
N GLU A 35 -6.65 6.24 -9.14
CA GLU A 35 -7.99 6.68 -9.47
C GLU A 35 -8.98 6.18 -8.42
N LYS A 36 -9.94 7.02 -8.05
CA LYS A 36 -10.93 6.72 -7.01
C LYS A 36 -12.33 6.81 -7.57
N ASP A 37 -13.20 5.96 -7.06
CA ASP A 37 -14.63 6.10 -7.28
C ASP A 37 -15.23 7.27 -6.47
N ALA A 38 -16.55 7.45 -6.57
CA ALA A 38 -17.27 8.52 -5.89
C ALA A 38 -17.22 8.43 -4.35
N GLU A 39 -17.01 7.24 -3.80
CA GLU A 39 -16.91 6.97 -2.35
C GLU A 39 -15.45 7.01 -1.86
N GLY A 40 -14.52 7.38 -2.74
CA GLY A 40 -13.10 7.48 -2.43
C GLY A 40 -12.37 6.14 -2.41
N ASN A 41 -12.95 5.06 -2.94
CA ASN A 41 -12.27 3.78 -3.03
C ASN A 41 -11.33 3.76 -4.24
N ALA A 42 -10.09 3.32 -4.02
CA ALA A 42 -9.14 3.00 -5.07
C ALA A 42 -9.06 1.49 -5.24
N ALA A 43 -9.26 0.99 -6.47
CA ALA A 43 -9.24 -0.43 -6.78
C ALA A 43 -8.33 -0.72 -7.97
N ILE A 44 -7.45 -1.72 -7.82
CA ILE A 44 -6.50 -2.16 -8.83
C ILE A 44 -6.55 -3.70 -8.92
N PRO A 45 -7.02 -4.27 -10.04
CA PRO A 45 -7.75 -3.61 -11.12
C PRO A 45 -9.20 -3.27 -10.73
N SER A 46 -9.74 -2.19 -11.28
CA SER A 46 -11.07 -1.66 -10.91
C SER A 46 -12.23 -2.58 -11.32
N GLU A 47 -12.10 -3.28 -12.45
CA GLU A 47 -13.13 -4.11 -13.06
C GLU A 47 -13.35 -5.45 -12.34
N LYS A 48 -12.49 -5.77 -11.36
CA LYS A 48 -12.56 -7.00 -10.56
C LYS A 48 -12.93 -6.78 -9.11
N VAL A 49 -13.22 -5.53 -8.72
CA VAL A 49 -13.55 -5.19 -7.35
C VAL A 49 -14.95 -4.60 -7.30
N ILE A 50 -15.81 -5.20 -6.48
CA ILE A 50 -17.15 -4.70 -6.18
C ILE A 50 -17.19 -4.32 -4.70
N LEU A 51 -17.54 -3.07 -4.42
CA LEU A 51 -17.66 -2.53 -3.08
C LEU A 51 -19.12 -2.18 -2.79
N TYR A 52 -19.60 -2.61 -1.62
CA TYR A 52 -20.93 -2.27 -1.08
C TYR A 52 -20.75 -1.59 0.27
N ASP A 53 -21.47 -0.49 0.53
CA ASP A 53 -21.44 0.22 1.81
C ASP A 53 -20.00 0.46 2.35
N SER A 54 -19.07 0.80 1.44
CA SER A 54 -17.64 0.89 1.72
C SER A 54 -17.06 2.15 1.10
N ALA A 55 -16.24 2.86 1.86
CA ALA A 55 -15.64 4.14 1.47
C ALA A 55 -14.16 4.22 1.85
N ASN A 56 -13.41 5.04 1.12
CA ASN A 56 -11.99 5.32 1.37
C ASN A 56 -11.08 4.08 1.45
N CYS A 57 -11.44 2.99 0.76
CA CYS A 57 -10.65 1.76 0.75
C CYS A 57 -9.58 1.76 -0.35
N MET A 58 -8.46 1.08 -0.09
CA MET A 58 -7.44 0.74 -1.09
C MET A 58 -7.49 -0.75 -1.34
N VAL A 59 -7.83 -1.18 -2.55
CA VAL A 59 -7.92 -2.59 -2.93
C VAL A 59 -6.91 -2.88 -4.04
N ASN A 60 -6.00 -3.83 -3.83
CA ASN A 60 -5.06 -4.28 -4.85
C ASN A 60 -5.00 -5.81 -4.89
N VAL A 61 -5.46 -6.40 -5.98
CA VAL A 61 -5.55 -7.86 -6.14
C VAL A 61 -5.14 -8.31 -7.54
N PRO A 62 -4.78 -9.59 -7.73
CA PRO A 62 -4.48 -10.12 -9.07
C PRO A 62 -5.65 -9.96 -10.05
N GLU A 63 -5.34 -9.77 -11.33
CA GLU A 63 -6.33 -9.49 -12.38
C GLU A 63 -7.35 -10.61 -12.60
N GLU A 64 -6.96 -11.85 -12.28
CA GLU A 64 -7.82 -13.03 -12.38
C GLU A 64 -8.81 -13.16 -11.22
N LYS A 65 -8.67 -12.37 -10.15
CA LYS A 65 -9.45 -12.56 -8.91
C LYS A 65 -10.58 -11.55 -8.77
N LEU A 66 -11.82 -12.06 -8.67
CA LEU A 66 -12.97 -11.25 -8.30
C LEU A 66 -13.00 -11.03 -6.77
N VAL A 67 -13.15 -9.77 -6.36
CA VAL A 67 -13.23 -9.35 -4.95
C VAL A 67 -14.54 -8.63 -4.71
N ILE A 68 -15.24 -9.03 -3.66
CA ILE A 68 -16.48 -8.40 -3.22
C ILE A 68 -16.27 -8.00 -1.75
N ILE A 69 -16.40 -6.72 -1.46
CA ILE A 69 -16.19 -6.14 -0.13
C ILE A 69 -17.47 -5.44 0.29
N GLN A 70 -17.89 -5.66 1.53
CA GLN A 70 -19.04 -4.98 2.11
C GLN A 70 -18.71 -4.42 3.51
N GLY A 71 -19.11 -3.17 3.76
CA GLY A 71 -19.05 -2.56 5.09
C GLY A 71 -17.65 -2.16 5.56
N LEU A 72 -16.66 -2.05 4.67
CA LEU A 72 -15.31 -1.61 5.04
C LEU A 72 -15.11 -0.12 4.77
N ASN A 73 -14.62 0.61 5.76
CA ASN A 73 -14.32 2.03 5.64
C ASN A 73 -12.90 2.32 6.10
N ASP A 74 -12.10 3.00 5.28
CA ASP A 74 -10.70 3.32 5.56
C ASP A 74 -9.80 2.07 5.74
N TYR A 75 -10.00 1.05 4.90
CA TYR A 75 -9.20 -0.18 4.90
C TYR A 75 -8.26 -0.31 3.68
N ILE A 76 -7.20 -1.08 3.87
CA ILE A 76 -6.33 -1.59 2.82
C ILE A 76 -6.61 -3.09 2.69
N VAL A 77 -6.91 -3.53 1.48
CA VAL A 77 -7.13 -4.93 1.08
C VAL A 77 -6.14 -5.24 -0.04
N VAL A 78 -5.12 -6.05 0.24
CA VAL A 78 -4.06 -6.32 -0.72
C VAL A 78 -3.79 -7.81 -0.78
N GLU A 79 -3.60 -8.33 -1.98
CA GLU A 79 -3.15 -9.70 -2.19
C GLU A 79 -1.85 -9.79 -2.98
N ALA A 80 -0.92 -10.58 -2.44
CA ALA A 80 0.34 -10.92 -3.08
C ALA A 80 0.82 -12.28 -2.55
N ASN A 81 1.53 -13.05 -3.37
CA ASN A 81 2.16 -14.32 -2.95
C ASN A 81 1.19 -15.26 -2.22
N ASN A 82 -0.02 -15.43 -2.78
CA ASN A 82 -1.10 -16.25 -2.20
C ASN A 82 -1.48 -15.84 -0.75
N THR A 83 -1.29 -14.57 -0.42
CA THR A 83 -1.53 -14.00 0.91
C THR A 83 -2.41 -12.77 0.77
N LEU A 84 -3.51 -12.75 1.53
CA LEU A 84 -4.42 -11.61 1.61
C LEU A 84 -4.18 -10.85 2.92
N LEU A 85 -3.88 -9.56 2.80
CA LEU A 85 -3.77 -8.62 3.90
C LEU A 85 -5.00 -7.72 3.92
N ILE A 86 -5.65 -7.64 5.08
CA ILE A 86 -6.74 -6.69 5.34
C ILE A 86 -6.38 -5.93 6.61
N CYS A 87 -6.20 -4.61 6.51
CA CYS A 87 -5.86 -3.79 7.68
C CYS A 87 -6.40 -2.37 7.56
N PRO A 88 -6.63 -1.68 8.68
CA PRO A 88 -6.98 -0.26 8.65
C PRO A 88 -5.86 0.54 8.00
N ARG A 89 -6.22 1.50 7.15
CA ARG A 89 -5.27 2.38 6.45
C ARG A 89 -4.40 3.19 7.41
N SER A 90 -4.95 3.56 8.57
CA SER A 90 -4.21 4.23 9.65
C SER A 90 -3.10 3.37 10.28
N GLN A 91 -3.15 2.04 10.11
CA GLN A 91 -2.21 1.09 10.70
C GLN A 91 -1.20 0.53 9.69
N GLU A 92 -1.07 1.15 8.52
CA GLU A 92 -0.18 0.67 7.47
C GLU A 92 1.28 0.46 7.94
N GLN A 93 1.78 1.31 8.83
CA GLN A 93 3.12 1.18 9.38
C GLN A 93 3.33 -0.14 10.16
N ASN A 94 2.27 -0.73 10.71
CA ASN A 94 2.32 -2.01 11.41
C ASN A 94 2.44 -3.21 10.48
N VAL A 95 2.24 -3.06 9.16
CA VAL A 95 2.34 -4.16 8.18
C VAL A 95 3.72 -4.81 8.23
N LYS A 96 4.79 -4.04 8.45
CA LYS A 96 6.14 -4.60 8.61
C LYS A 96 6.25 -5.61 9.76
N LYS A 97 5.53 -5.36 10.87
CA LYS A 97 5.48 -6.29 12.02
C LYS A 97 4.70 -7.55 11.66
N VAL A 98 3.55 -7.39 11.01
CA VAL A 98 2.72 -8.51 10.55
C VAL A 98 3.51 -9.42 9.61
N VAL A 99 4.25 -8.85 8.65
CA VAL A 99 5.11 -9.61 7.73
C VAL A 99 6.22 -10.36 8.48
N ALA A 100 6.83 -9.75 9.49
CA ALA A 100 7.84 -10.40 10.32
C ALA A 100 7.25 -11.60 11.10
N ASP A 101 6.05 -11.44 11.66
CA ASP A 101 5.34 -12.50 12.39
C ASP A 101 4.96 -13.67 11.46
N VAL A 102 4.50 -13.37 10.24
CA VAL A 102 4.22 -14.36 9.21
C VAL A 102 5.50 -15.12 8.84
N LYS A 103 6.62 -14.42 8.67
CA LYS A 103 7.92 -15.03 8.40
C LYS A 103 8.36 -16.00 9.48
N GLN A 104 8.16 -15.61 10.74
CA GLN A 104 8.52 -16.43 11.88
C GLN A 104 7.68 -17.71 11.95
N LYS A 105 6.37 -17.61 11.68
CA LYS A 105 5.43 -18.73 11.81
C LYS A 105 5.44 -19.67 10.61
N PHE A 106 5.58 -19.14 9.40
CA PHE A 106 5.36 -19.87 8.16
C PHE A 106 6.55 -19.84 7.19
N GLY A 107 7.68 -19.25 7.59
CA GLY A 107 8.84 -19.09 6.73
C GLY A 107 8.62 -18.08 5.62
N THR A 108 9.32 -18.23 4.50
CA THR A 108 9.32 -17.26 3.39
C THR A 108 8.31 -17.60 2.28
N VAL A 109 7.42 -18.58 2.49
CA VAL A 109 6.49 -19.05 1.46
C VAL A 109 5.40 -18.01 1.13
N TYR A 110 5.05 -17.16 2.10
CA TYR A 110 3.94 -16.20 2.06
C TYR A 110 4.39 -14.73 2.04
N ILE A 111 5.64 -14.47 1.64
CA ILE A 111 6.26 -13.14 1.67
C ILE A 111 6.93 -12.85 0.34
#